data_AF-A0A9D5ND60-F1
#
_entry.id   AF-A0A9D5ND60-F1
#
_cell.length_a   1.000
_cell.length_b   1.000
_cell.length_c   1.000
_cell.angle_alpha   90.00
_cell.angle_beta   90.00
_cell.angle_gamma   90.00
#
_symmetry.space_group_name_H-M   'P 1'
#
loop_
_entity.id
_entity.type
_entity.pdbx_description
1 polymer ?
#
loop_
_entity_poly.entity_id
_entity_poly.type
_entity_poly.pdbx_seq_one_letter_code
_entity_poly.pdbx_strand_id
1 'polypeptide(L)'
;MLNDTSLRILDLCNVLKTLRETMEYALPRDHEIAVYNQRKQILSSLKDEKSFIGKFIKDNEDKLKEFIEKYNEFLDEIYSENSNVLMISEADKFVRVDHTQHIKIYDYVVYLSETIRDIMYSHVAYARNNKQEEQLTIEVVGLDEHFDRILKVFLILQEYQKSFAEFQKVMGETKGVPSPQSNFIVQNELSKLAGMLRFVRAHIHATDNRTLDDIDEVIELIEMTEGRRDRRDNKPFNDFFKSCFDKIGPFVNELAPQYQAKFQEAMKEMVETINAARQAQNNKSEEAKA
;
A
#
# COMPACT_ATOMS: atom_id res chain seq x y z
N MET A 1 -24.81 11.87 7.91
CA MET A 1 -24.00 12.09 9.13
C MET A 1 -23.48 10.73 9.51
N LEU A 2 -22.19 10.56 9.31
CA LEU A 2 -21.53 9.28 9.53
C LEU A 2 -21.53 8.94 11.01
N ASN A 3 -21.74 7.67 11.33
CA ASN A 3 -21.59 7.17 12.68
C ASN A 3 -20.10 7.01 13.07
N ASP A 4 -19.83 6.88 14.37
CA ASP A 4 -18.47 6.77 14.90
C ASP A 4 -17.68 5.59 14.30
N THR A 5 -18.34 4.47 13.99
CA THR A 5 -17.69 3.30 13.39
C THR A 5 -17.24 3.62 11.96
N SER A 6 -18.09 4.28 11.17
CA SER A 6 -17.73 4.74 9.82
C SER A 6 -16.58 5.75 9.83
N LEU A 7 -16.58 6.71 10.77
CA LEU A 7 -15.49 7.68 10.92
C LEU A 7 -14.15 7.00 11.16
N ARG A 8 -14.12 5.94 11.99
CA ARG A 8 -12.90 5.14 12.25
C ARG A 8 -12.43 4.37 11.03
N ILE A 9 -13.36 3.78 10.28
CA ILE A 9 -13.04 3.05 9.04
C ILE A 9 -12.44 4.01 8.00
N LEU A 10 -13.03 5.19 7.82
CA LEU A 10 -12.53 6.17 6.85
C LEU A 10 -11.17 6.76 7.24
N ASP A 11 -10.91 6.94 8.53
CA ASP A 11 -9.58 7.33 9.03
C ASP A 11 -8.51 6.28 8.65
N LEU A 12 -8.83 4.99 8.85
CA LEU A 12 -7.98 3.88 8.41
C LEU A 12 -7.78 3.85 6.89
N CYS A 13 -8.84 4.06 6.10
CA CYS A 13 -8.73 4.17 4.64
C CYS A 13 -7.80 5.31 4.21
N ASN A 14 -7.82 6.44 4.91
CA ASN A 14 -6.93 7.57 4.61
C ASN A 14 -5.46 7.26 4.90
N VAL A 15 -5.19 6.51 5.99
CA VAL A 15 -3.84 5.99 6.27
C VAL A 15 -3.40 5.00 5.20
N LEU A 16 -4.24 4.02 4.84
CA LEU A 16 -3.96 3.02 3.80
C LEU A 16 -3.66 3.68 2.45
N LYS A 17 -4.48 4.67 2.07
CA LYS A 17 -4.24 5.50 0.88
C LYS A 17 -2.86 6.15 0.92
N THR A 18 -2.50 6.76 2.06
CA THR A 18 -1.23 7.49 2.20
C THR A 18 -0.04 6.54 2.13
N LEU A 19 -0.12 5.36 2.74
CA LEU A 19 0.89 4.31 2.60
C LEU A 19 1.02 3.83 1.15
N ARG A 20 -0.10 3.55 0.48
CA ARG A 20 -0.10 3.15 -0.94
C ARG A 20 0.57 4.22 -1.81
N GLU A 21 0.27 5.49 -1.57
CA GLU A 21 0.87 6.62 -2.28
C GLU A 21 2.38 6.79 -2.01
N THR A 22 2.92 6.27 -0.91
CA THR A 22 4.37 6.22 -0.69
C THR A 22 5.08 5.38 -1.77
N MET A 23 4.42 4.39 -2.37
CA MET A 23 5.01 3.63 -3.50
C MET A 23 5.27 4.50 -4.73
N GLU A 24 4.65 5.67 -4.86
CA GLU A 24 4.94 6.58 -5.96
C GLU A 24 6.40 7.03 -5.99
N TYR A 25 7.09 7.08 -4.85
CA TYR A 25 8.50 7.44 -4.79
C TYR A 25 9.41 6.44 -5.51
N ALA A 26 8.96 5.19 -5.73
CA ALA A 26 9.70 4.24 -6.54
C ALA A 26 9.65 4.56 -8.05
N LEU A 27 8.74 5.43 -8.50
CA LEU A 27 8.61 5.80 -9.90
C LEU A 27 9.74 6.77 -10.32
N PRO A 28 10.27 6.63 -11.55
CA PRO A 28 11.38 7.45 -12.05
C PRO A 28 10.88 8.83 -12.51
N ARG A 29 10.49 9.68 -11.57
CA ARG A 29 10.05 11.06 -11.80
C ARG A 29 10.45 11.96 -10.63
N ASP A 30 10.36 13.27 -10.84
CA ASP A 30 10.55 14.24 -9.77
C ASP A 30 9.36 14.20 -8.80
N HIS A 31 9.67 14.35 -7.51
CA HIS A 31 8.69 14.29 -6.43
C HIS A 31 8.68 15.57 -5.61
N GLU A 32 7.48 16.11 -5.36
CA GLU A 32 7.31 17.38 -4.65
C GLU A 32 7.54 17.22 -3.14
N ILE A 33 8.32 18.14 -2.56
CA ILE A 33 8.57 18.20 -1.12
C ILE A 33 7.28 18.44 -0.33
N ALA A 34 6.33 19.22 -0.88
CA ALA A 34 5.04 19.47 -0.25
C ALA A 34 4.23 18.18 -0.03
N VAL A 35 4.19 17.33 -1.07
CA VAL A 35 3.52 16.02 -1.01
C VAL A 35 4.21 15.10 0.00
N TYR A 36 5.54 15.11 0.04
CA TYR A 36 6.31 14.36 1.05
C TYR A 36 5.99 14.78 2.48
N ASN A 37 5.99 16.07 2.76
CA ASN A 37 5.69 16.58 4.09
C ASN A 37 4.23 16.28 4.50
N GLN A 38 3.29 16.39 3.57
CA GLN A 38 1.90 16.02 3.81
C GLN A 38 1.76 14.54 4.17
N ARG A 39 2.37 13.63 3.40
CA ARG A 39 2.35 12.19 3.69
C ARG A 39 3.02 11.87 5.03
N LYS A 40 4.19 12.47 5.30
CA LYS A 40 4.89 12.35 6.59
C LYS A 40 4.00 12.74 7.76
N GLN A 41 3.27 13.86 7.64
CA GLN A 41 2.37 14.33 8.69
C GLN A 41 1.22 13.35 8.95
N ILE A 42 0.55 12.87 7.89
CA ILE A 42 -0.56 11.91 8.02
C ILE A 42 -0.06 10.60 8.64
N LEU A 43 1.06 10.07 8.17
CA LEU A 43 1.62 8.82 8.69
C LEU A 43 2.13 8.99 10.13
N SER A 44 2.67 10.14 10.48
CA SER A 44 3.07 10.42 11.87
C SER A 44 1.87 10.49 12.83
N SER A 45 0.64 10.67 12.33
CA SER A 45 -0.56 10.70 13.19
C SER A 45 -0.83 9.37 13.91
N LEU A 46 -0.30 8.24 13.40
CA LEU A 46 -0.36 6.96 14.10
C LEU A 46 0.34 6.97 15.47
N LYS A 47 1.26 7.91 15.69
CA LYS A 47 1.93 8.12 16.99
C LYS A 47 1.13 9.03 17.92
N ASP A 48 0.11 9.73 17.41
CA ASP A 48 -0.74 10.58 18.23
C ASP A 48 -1.79 9.74 18.93
N GLU A 49 -1.64 9.54 20.24
CA GLU A 49 -2.61 8.81 21.09
C GLU A 49 -4.01 9.46 21.11
N LYS A 50 -4.15 10.70 20.63
CA LYS A 50 -5.46 11.36 20.47
C LYS A 50 -6.17 10.93 19.19
N SER A 51 -5.45 10.38 18.21
CA SER A 51 -6.05 9.77 17.03
C SER A 51 -6.70 8.43 17.40
N PHE A 52 -7.70 8.02 16.62
CA PHE A 52 -8.36 6.74 16.83
C PHE A 52 -7.36 5.58 16.71
N ILE A 53 -6.56 5.60 15.65
CA ILE A 53 -5.60 4.53 15.35
C ILE A 53 -4.44 4.51 16.38
N GLY A 54 -3.94 5.67 16.80
CA GLY A 54 -2.90 5.75 17.82
C GLY A 54 -3.39 5.24 19.18
N LYS A 55 -4.64 5.57 19.56
CA LYS A 55 -5.27 4.98 20.75
C LYS A 55 -5.45 3.47 20.62
N PHE A 56 -5.94 2.98 19.48
CA PHE A 56 -6.11 1.55 19.25
C PHE A 56 -4.80 0.79 19.38
N ILE A 57 -3.71 1.33 18.81
CA ILE A 57 -2.37 0.75 18.90
C ILE A 57 -1.91 0.68 20.35
N LYS A 58 -2.06 1.77 21.11
CA LYS A 58 -1.71 1.81 22.54
C LYS A 58 -2.50 0.79 23.35
N ASP A 59 -3.81 0.71 23.14
CA ASP A 59 -4.68 -0.22 23.86
C ASP A 59 -4.38 -1.70 23.53
N ASN A 60 -3.61 -1.97 22.45
CA ASN A 60 -3.25 -3.31 21.98
C ASN A 60 -1.74 -3.50 21.80
N GLU A 61 -0.90 -2.73 22.49
CA GLU A 61 0.54 -2.65 22.27
C GLU A 61 1.22 -4.03 22.30
N ASP A 62 0.89 -4.87 23.29
CA ASP A 62 1.45 -6.22 23.44
C ASP A 62 1.19 -7.12 22.21
N LYS A 63 0.04 -6.94 21.53
CA LYS A 63 -0.33 -7.72 20.35
C LYS A 63 0.24 -7.14 19.06
N LEU A 64 0.54 -5.84 19.05
CA LEU A 64 0.99 -5.09 17.88
C LEU A 64 2.47 -4.72 17.94
N LYS A 65 3.23 -5.29 18.86
CA LYS A 65 4.64 -4.95 19.09
C LYS A 65 5.48 -4.97 17.81
N GLU A 66 5.42 -6.06 17.04
CA GLU A 66 6.17 -6.19 15.78
C GLU A 66 5.73 -5.15 14.74
N PHE A 67 4.42 -4.87 14.65
CA PHE A 67 3.91 -3.81 13.79
C PHE A 67 4.43 -2.43 14.21
N ILE A 68 4.42 -2.12 15.51
CA ILE A 68 4.91 -0.84 16.04
C ILE A 68 6.41 -0.66 15.76
N GLU A 69 7.21 -1.71 16.01
CA GLU A 69 8.65 -1.71 15.69
C GLU A 69 8.86 -1.45 14.19
N LYS A 70 8.20 -2.21 13.32
CA LYS A 70 8.31 -2.04 11.87
C LYS A 70 7.79 -0.68 11.37
N TYR A 71 6.77 -0.14 12.00
CA TYR A 71 6.21 1.18 11.66
C TYR A 71 7.17 2.32 12.04
N ASN A 72 7.86 2.19 13.17
CA ASN A 72 8.89 3.13 13.57
C ASN A 72 10.10 3.07 12.62
N GLU A 73 10.56 1.86 12.28
CA GLU A 73 11.61 1.66 11.28
C GLU A 73 11.23 2.29 9.94
N PHE A 74 9.99 2.10 9.49
CA PHE A 74 9.48 2.73 8.26
C PHE A 74 9.58 4.26 8.31
N LEU A 75 9.09 4.89 9.38
CA LEU A 75 9.16 6.35 9.50
C LEU A 75 10.61 6.84 9.56
N ASP A 76 11.49 6.10 10.22
CA ASP A 76 12.89 6.46 10.34
C ASP A 76 13.66 6.27 9.02
N GLU A 77 13.43 5.17 8.31
CA GLU A 77 14.11 4.87 7.04
C GLU A 77 13.57 5.65 5.84
N ILE A 78 12.28 6.02 5.84
CA ILE A 78 11.61 6.65 4.69
C ILE A 78 11.35 8.14 4.90
N TYR A 79 11.00 8.55 6.12
CA TYR A 79 10.51 9.91 6.38
C TYR A 79 11.37 10.75 7.34
N SER A 80 12.48 10.22 7.88
CA SER A 80 13.38 10.98 8.75
C SER A 80 14.30 11.92 7.97
N GLU A 81 14.91 12.86 8.67
CA GLU A 81 15.94 13.75 8.10
C GLU A 81 17.23 12.97 7.74
N ASN A 82 17.42 11.80 8.33
CA ASN A 82 18.58 10.92 8.11
C ASN A 82 18.26 9.75 7.17
N SER A 83 17.10 9.77 6.52
CA SER A 83 16.69 8.73 5.58
C SER A 83 17.67 8.67 4.42
N ASN A 84 18.18 7.47 4.13
CA ASN A 84 18.99 7.20 2.95
C ASN A 84 18.15 6.70 1.77
N VAL A 85 16.84 6.51 1.94
CA VAL A 85 15.93 6.05 0.88
C VAL A 85 15.31 7.26 0.17
N LEU A 86 14.68 8.15 0.92
CA LEU A 86 14.14 9.43 0.45
C LEU A 86 14.90 10.58 1.12
N MET A 87 15.48 11.46 0.32
CA MET A 87 16.26 12.60 0.79
C MET A 87 15.66 13.89 0.24
N ILE A 88 15.38 14.85 1.09
CA ILE A 88 14.97 16.19 0.65
C ILE A 88 16.21 16.89 0.09
N SER A 89 16.20 17.23 -1.20
CA SER A 89 17.20 18.12 -1.77
C SER A 89 16.68 19.55 -1.72
N GLU A 90 17.11 20.34 -0.73
CA GLU A 90 16.74 21.75 -0.65
C GLU A 90 17.28 22.56 -1.84
N ALA A 91 18.42 22.14 -2.39
CA ALA A 91 19.03 22.75 -3.56
C ALA A 91 18.17 22.55 -4.82
N ASP A 92 17.66 21.33 -5.00
CA ASP A 92 16.94 20.96 -6.23
C ASP A 92 15.41 21.05 -6.09
N LYS A 93 14.90 21.35 -4.88
CA LYS A 93 13.48 21.51 -4.54
C LYS A 93 12.61 20.26 -4.80
N PHE A 94 13.22 19.09 -4.92
CA PHE A 94 12.53 17.81 -5.05
C PHE A 94 13.04 16.79 -4.02
N VAL A 95 12.29 15.69 -3.86
CA VAL A 95 12.72 14.54 -3.07
C VAL A 95 13.55 13.61 -3.96
N ARG A 96 14.82 13.44 -3.61
CA ARG A 96 15.71 12.48 -4.24
C ARG A 96 15.44 11.08 -3.67
N VAL A 97 15.45 10.09 -4.56
CA VAL A 97 15.23 8.68 -4.20
C VAL A 97 16.51 7.90 -4.45
N ASP A 98 16.93 7.09 -3.48
CA ASP A 98 17.96 6.08 -3.71
C ASP A 98 17.35 4.86 -4.41
N HIS A 99 17.52 4.80 -5.72
CA HIS A 99 17.04 3.70 -6.54
C HIS A 99 17.69 2.35 -6.23
N THR A 100 18.76 2.28 -5.43
CA THR A 100 19.28 0.97 -4.96
C THR A 100 18.51 0.44 -3.75
N GLN A 101 17.73 1.29 -3.08
CA GLN A 101 16.99 0.95 -1.86
C GLN A 101 15.47 1.06 -2.02
N HIS A 102 14.97 1.49 -3.18
CA HIS A 102 13.54 1.72 -3.42
C HIS A 102 12.66 0.48 -3.17
N ILE A 103 13.19 -0.74 -3.29
CA ILE A 103 12.47 -1.99 -2.95
C ILE A 103 12.00 -2.00 -1.48
N LYS A 104 12.75 -1.35 -0.58
CA LYS A 104 12.33 -1.20 0.83
C LYS A 104 10.99 -0.48 0.96
N ILE A 105 10.67 0.44 0.05
CA ILE A 105 9.39 1.16 0.06
C ILE A 105 8.25 0.15 -0.12
N TYR A 106 8.36 -0.74 -1.10
CA TYR A 106 7.36 -1.80 -1.30
C TYR A 106 7.28 -2.74 -0.10
N ASP A 107 8.41 -3.12 0.48
CA ASP A 107 8.46 -4.01 1.65
C ASP A 107 7.65 -3.44 2.84
N TYR A 108 7.95 -2.19 3.22
CA TYR A 108 7.21 -1.53 4.29
C TYR A 108 5.74 -1.32 3.95
N VAL A 109 5.43 -0.82 2.75
CA VAL A 109 4.05 -0.52 2.38
C VAL A 109 3.22 -1.79 2.35
N VAL A 110 3.71 -2.87 1.72
CA VAL A 110 3.01 -4.16 1.66
C VAL A 110 2.74 -4.67 3.07
N TYR A 111 3.76 -4.76 3.93
CA TYR A 111 3.58 -5.29 5.28
C TYR A 111 2.64 -4.43 6.15
N LEU A 112 2.92 -3.13 6.25
CA LEU A 112 2.18 -2.24 7.16
C LEU A 112 0.71 -2.07 6.77
N SER A 113 0.42 -2.06 5.47
CA SER A 113 -0.95 -1.90 4.99
C SER A 113 -1.83 -3.10 5.30
N GLU A 114 -1.30 -4.33 5.36
CA GLU A 114 -2.12 -5.50 5.72
C GLU A 114 -2.58 -5.44 7.17
N THR A 115 -1.70 -5.11 8.12
CA THR A 115 -2.10 -4.98 9.53
C THR A 115 -3.17 -3.90 9.72
N ILE A 116 -3.03 -2.76 9.04
CA ILE A 116 -4.01 -1.67 9.12
C ILE A 116 -5.34 -2.08 8.47
N ARG A 117 -5.28 -2.87 7.39
CA ARG A 117 -6.43 -3.42 6.70
C ARG A 117 -7.16 -4.46 7.56
N ASP A 118 -6.45 -5.32 8.28
CA ASP A 118 -7.04 -6.25 9.24
C ASP A 118 -7.81 -5.51 10.34
N ILE A 119 -7.23 -4.42 10.87
CA ILE A 119 -7.91 -3.55 11.83
C ILE A 119 -9.16 -2.96 11.19
N MET A 120 -9.08 -2.43 9.97
CA MET A 120 -10.22 -1.89 9.23
C MET A 120 -11.33 -2.92 9.03
N TYR A 121 -11.01 -4.14 8.59
CA TYR A 121 -11.99 -5.20 8.41
C TYR A 121 -12.60 -5.69 9.73
N SER A 122 -11.86 -5.62 10.84
CA SER A 122 -12.44 -5.86 12.17
C SER A 122 -13.55 -4.84 12.52
N HIS A 123 -13.37 -3.58 12.12
CA HIS A 123 -14.39 -2.54 12.29
C HIS A 123 -15.55 -2.69 11.31
N VAL A 124 -15.30 -3.13 10.08
CA VAL A 124 -16.36 -3.48 9.12
C VAL A 124 -17.21 -4.64 9.65
N ALA A 125 -16.57 -5.69 10.18
CA ALA A 125 -17.26 -6.82 10.79
C ALA A 125 -18.08 -6.39 12.02
N TYR A 126 -17.51 -5.50 12.85
CA TYR A 126 -18.25 -4.90 13.97
C TYR A 126 -19.47 -4.11 13.48
N ALA A 127 -19.32 -3.28 12.44
CA ALA A 127 -20.42 -2.50 11.86
C ALA A 127 -21.55 -3.41 11.37
N ARG A 128 -21.21 -4.50 10.66
CA ARG A 128 -22.15 -5.55 10.20
C ARG A 128 -22.93 -6.14 11.35
N ASN A 129 -22.21 -6.66 12.34
CA ASN A 129 -22.81 -7.36 13.47
C ASN A 129 -23.72 -6.46 14.32
N ASN A 130 -23.44 -5.16 14.34
CA ASN A 130 -24.20 -4.17 15.10
C ASN A 130 -25.19 -3.36 14.25
N LYS A 131 -25.35 -3.67 12.95
CA LYS A 131 -26.22 -2.93 12.02
C LYS A 131 -25.89 -1.43 11.94
N GLN A 132 -24.59 -1.11 11.95
CA GLN A 132 -24.03 0.24 11.84
C GLN A 132 -23.32 0.46 10.50
N GLU A 133 -23.53 -0.41 9.52
CA GLU A 133 -22.96 -0.23 8.20
C GLU A 133 -23.55 1.00 7.50
N GLU A 134 -22.67 1.81 6.94
CA GLU A 134 -23.05 2.89 6.04
C GLU A 134 -22.55 2.56 4.64
N GLN A 135 -23.47 2.62 3.68
CA GLN A 135 -23.25 2.15 2.32
C GLN A 135 -22.01 2.79 1.68
N LEU A 136 -21.85 4.11 1.82
CA LEU A 136 -20.71 4.85 1.27
C LEU A 136 -19.37 4.34 1.84
N THR A 137 -19.31 4.08 3.15
CA THR A 137 -18.11 3.55 3.80
C THR A 137 -17.77 2.14 3.29
N ILE A 138 -18.76 1.26 3.17
CA ILE A 138 -18.54 -0.10 2.66
C ILE A 138 -18.12 -0.11 1.18
N GLU A 139 -18.71 0.77 0.37
CA GLU A 139 -18.31 0.96 -1.04
C GLU A 139 -16.84 1.41 -1.16
N VAL A 140 -16.41 2.38 -0.36
CA VAL A 140 -15.02 2.85 -0.35
C VAL A 140 -14.07 1.74 0.08
N VAL A 141 -14.39 0.98 1.12
CA VAL A 141 -13.56 -0.15 1.58
C VAL A 141 -13.42 -1.20 0.48
N GLY A 142 -14.52 -1.58 -0.17
CA GLY A 142 -14.49 -2.54 -1.28
C GLY A 142 -13.63 -2.04 -2.44
N LEU A 143 -13.85 -0.80 -2.90
CA LEU A 143 -13.05 -0.22 -3.98
C LEU A 143 -11.57 -0.08 -3.61
N ASP A 144 -11.25 0.30 -2.37
CA ASP A 144 -9.87 0.34 -1.87
C ASP A 144 -9.21 -1.03 -1.94
N GLU A 145 -9.92 -2.09 -1.51
CA GLU A 145 -9.42 -3.46 -1.58
C GLU A 145 -9.01 -3.83 -3.00
N HIS A 146 -9.89 -3.70 -3.98
CA HIS A 146 -9.56 -4.07 -5.35
C HIS A 146 -8.43 -3.19 -5.91
N PHE A 147 -8.52 -1.88 -5.71
CA PHE A 147 -7.56 -0.94 -6.26
C PHE A 147 -6.15 -1.12 -5.68
N ASP A 148 -6.04 -1.23 -4.35
CA ASP A 148 -4.78 -1.40 -3.65
C ASP A 148 -4.07 -2.71 -4.05
N ARG A 149 -4.82 -3.81 -4.16
CA ARG A 149 -4.29 -5.13 -4.55
C ARG A 149 -3.71 -5.10 -5.96
N ILE A 150 -4.52 -4.66 -6.93
CA ILE A 150 -4.13 -4.62 -8.34
C ILE A 150 -3.00 -3.61 -8.55
N LEU A 151 -3.01 -2.45 -7.89
CA LEU A 151 -1.93 -1.47 -8.01
C LEU A 151 -0.61 -2.01 -7.44
N LYS A 152 -0.62 -2.59 -6.23
CA LYS A 152 0.58 -3.19 -5.63
C LYS A 152 1.16 -4.26 -6.54
N VAL A 153 0.33 -5.19 -7.01
CA VAL A 153 0.75 -6.27 -7.91
C VAL A 153 1.34 -5.69 -9.20
N PHE A 154 0.69 -4.69 -9.80
CA PHE A 154 1.19 -4.04 -11.00
C PHE A 154 2.58 -3.43 -10.80
N LEU A 155 2.76 -2.59 -9.77
CA LEU A 155 4.02 -1.89 -9.50
C LEU A 155 5.14 -2.87 -9.13
N ILE A 156 4.87 -3.84 -8.27
CA ILE A 156 5.85 -4.85 -7.85
C ILE A 156 6.24 -5.75 -9.03
N LEU A 157 5.29 -6.09 -9.92
CA LEU A 157 5.58 -6.86 -11.12
C LEU A 157 6.45 -6.10 -12.12
N GLN A 158 6.28 -4.77 -12.24
CA GLN A 158 7.15 -3.94 -13.06
C GLN A 158 8.60 -3.98 -12.56
N GLU A 159 8.83 -3.84 -11.26
CA GLU A 159 10.18 -3.97 -10.69
C GLU A 159 10.71 -5.41 -10.80
N TYR A 160 9.87 -6.41 -10.58
CA TYR A 160 10.26 -7.81 -10.75
C TYR A 160 10.74 -8.10 -12.17
N GLN A 161 10.04 -7.58 -13.20
CA GLN A 161 10.44 -7.74 -14.59
C GLN A 161 11.81 -7.12 -14.87
N LYS A 162 12.09 -5.93 -14.31
CA LYS A 162 13.39 -5.25 -14.47
C LYS A 162 14.52 -6.07 -13.84
N SER A 163 14.36 -6.47 -12.58
CA SER A 163 15.32 -7.34 -11.89
C SER A 163 15.51 -8.67 -12.60
N PHE A 164 14.43 -9.23 -13.16
CA PHE A 164 14.49 -10.49 -13.90
C PHE A 164 15.27 -10.33 -15.21
N ALA A 165 15.04 -9.24 -15.95
CA ALA A 165 15.79 -8.94 -17.15
C ALA A 165 17.29 -8.72 -16.86
N GLU A 166 17.62 -8.03 -15.76
CA GLU A 166 19.00 -7.86 -15.31
C GLU A 166 19.64 -9.20 -14.95
N PHE A 167 18.93 -10.05 -14.19
CA PHE A 167 19.38 -11.40 -13.88
C PHE A 167 19.67 -12.22 -15.15
N GLN A 168 18.75 -12.21 -16.13
CA GLN A 168 18.94 -12.92 -17.40
C GLN A 168 20.17 -12.40 -18.17
N LYS A 169 20.40 -11.08 -18.15
CA LYS A 169 21.57 -10.47 -18.77
C LYS A 169 22.86 -10.95 -18.09
N VAL A 170 22.96 -10.86 -16.76
CA VAL A 170 24.14 -11.29 -15.99
C VAL A 170 24.42 -12.77 -16.22
N MET A 171 23.38 -13.61 -16.20
CA MET A 171 23.52 -15.05 -16.48
C MET A 171 23.96 -15.32 -17.92
N GLY A 172 23.51 -14.52 -18.89
CA GLY A 172 23.97 -14.59 -20.28
C GLY A 172 25.47 -14.28 -20.41
N GLU A 173 25.93 -13.23 -19.73
CA GLU A 173 27.34 -12.82 -19.69
C GLU A 173 28.24 -13.89 -19.06
N THR A 174 27.73 -14.62 -18.08
CA THR A 174 28.45 -15.73 -17.42
C THR A 174 28.17 -17.11 -18.02
N LYS A 175 27.53 -17.18 -19.20
CA LYS A 175 27.18 -18.43 -19.91
C LYS A 175 26.38 -19.41 -19.03
N GLY A 176 25.52 -18.89 -18.17
CA GLY A 176 24.66 -19.65 -17.27
C GLY A 176 25.32 -20.05 -15.95
N VAL A 177 26.56 -19.61 -15.67
CA VAL A 177 27.24 -19.89 -14.40
C VAL A 177 26.85 -18.82 -13.38
N PRO A 178 26.29 -19.19 -12.21
CA PRO A 178 25.98 -18.22 -11.16
C PRO A 178 27.20 -17.41 -10.73
N SER A 179 27.03 -16.09 -10.64
CA SER A 179 28.00 -15.12 -10.14
C SER A 179 27.53 -14.45 -8.84
N PRO A 180 28.43 -13.80 -8.08
CA PRO A 180 28.04 -12.99 -6.93
C PRO A 180 26.96 -11.96 -7.25
N GLN A 181 27.02 -11.33 -8.43
CA GLN A 181 26.00 -10.38 -8.90
C GLN A 181 24.66 -11.05 -9.15
N SER A 182 24.63 -12.19 -9.85
CA SER A 182 23.37 -12.92 -10.08
C SER A 182 22.74 -13.39 -8.76
N ASN A 183 23.55 -13.83 -7.80
CA ASN A 183 23.08 -14.23 -6.47
C ASN A 183 22.51 -13.03 -5.70
N PHE A 184 23.15 -11.86 -5.82
CA PHE A 184 22.67 -10.63 -5.20
C PHE A 184 21.27 -10.26 -5.74
N ILE A 185 21.08 -10.26 -7.05
CA ILE A 185 19.79 -9.95 -7.69
C ILE A 185 18.71 -10.94 -7.22
N VAL A 186 19.03 -12.25 -7.21
CA VAL A 186 18.09 -13.29 -6.76
C VAL A 186 17.67 -13.08 -5.30
N GLN A 187 18.63 -12.85 -4.40
CA GLN A 187 18.37 -12.80 -2.96
C GLN A 187 17.78 -11.46 -2.51
N ASN A 188 18.26 -10.34 -3.05
CA ASN A 188 17.88 -9.01 -2.58
C ASN A 188 16.73 -8.37 -3.35
N GLU A 189 16.42 -8.87 -4.55
CA GLU A 189 15.39 -8.27 -5.41
C GLU A 189 14.32 -9.31 -5.75
N LEU A 190 14.64 -10.32 -6.56
CA LEU A 190 13.64 -11.26 -7.08
C LEU A 190 12.91 -12.01 -5.97
N SER A 191 13.64 -12.55 -4.99
CA SER A 191 13.02 -13.30 -3.88
C SER A 191 12.12 -12.41 -3.01
N LYS A 192 12.53 -11.15 -2.79
CA LYS A 192 11.73 -10.20 -1.99
C LYS A 192 10.46 -9.80 -2.73
N LEU A 193 10.58 -9.38 -3.98
CA LEU A 193 9.46 -8.97 -4.82
C LEU A 193 8.46 -10.14 -5.04
N ALA A 194 8.95 -11.35 -5.29
CA ALA A 194 8.13 -12.56 -5.34
C ALA A 194 7.41 -12.85 -4.02
N GLY A 195 8.11 -12.68 -2.89
CA GLY A 195 7.55 -12.81 -1.56
C GLY A 195 6.42 -11.82 -1.30
N MET A 196 6.61 -10.55 -1.68
CA MET A 196 5.57 -9.51 -1.57
C MET A 196 4.34 -9.83 -2.39
N LEU A 197 4.49 -10.29 -3.65
CA LEU A 197 3.36 -10.67 -4.50
C LEU A 197 2.54 -11.81 -3.87
N ARG A 198 3.21 -12.85 -3.37
CA ARG A 198 2.56 -13.96 -2.65
C ARG A 198 1.88 -13.49 -1.37
N PHE A 199 2.50 -12.58 -0.63
CA PHE A 199 1.95 -12.02 0.59
C PHE A 199 0.67 -11.22 0.30
N VAL A 200 0.67 -10.36 -0.72
CA VAL A 200 -0.53 -9.64 -1.18
C VAL A 200 -1.64 -10.62 -1.57
N ARG A 201 -1.32 -11.70 -2.28
CA ARG A 201 -2.30 -12.73 -2.65
C ARG A 201 -2.87 -13.50 -1.46
N ALA A 202 -2.06 -13.76 -0.43
CA ALA A 202 -2.47 -14.51 0.76
C ALA A 202 -3.40 -13.71 1.69
N HIS A 203 -3.30 -12.38 1.69
CA HIS A 203 -4.05 -11.49 2.59
C HIS A 203 -5.24 -10.79 1.89
N ILE A 204 -5.57 -11.20 0.67
CA ILE A 204 -6.66 -10.57 -0.07
C ILE A 204 -8.03 -10.86 0.56
N HIS A 205 -8.84 -9.81 0.72
CA HIS A 205 -10.23 -9.93 1.17
C HIS A 205 -11.24 -9.87 0.02
N ALA A 206 -10.80 -9.46 -1.18
CA ALA A 206 -11.61 -9.54 -2.38
C ALA A 206 -11.99 -10.99 -2.69
N THR A 207 -13.22 -11.20 -3.16
CA THR A 207 -13.78 -12.52 -3.48
C THR A 207 -14.25 -12.62 -4.92
N ASP A 208 -14.11 -11.57 -5.72
CA ASP A 208 -14.46 -11.58 -7.13
C ASP A 208 -13.39 -12.33 -7.95
N ASN A 209 -13.85 -13.08 -8.95
CA ASN A 209 -12.95 -13.85 -9.80
C ASN A 209 -11.98 -12.96 -10.57
N ARG A 210 -12.40 -11.77 -11.03
CA ARG A 210 -11.54 -10.92 -11.85
C ARG A 210 -10.26 -10.55 -11.12
N THR A 211 -10.38 -10.06 -9.89
CA THR A 211 -9.23 -9.69 -9.05
C THR A 211 -8.38 -10.91 -8.70
N LEU A 212 -9.01 -12.01 -8.30
CA LEU A 212 -8.28 -13.22 -7.90
C LEU A 212 -7.54 -13.86 -9.08
N ASP A 213 -8.19 -14.00 -10.23
CA ASP A 213 -7.63 -14.61 -11.44
C ASP A 213 -6.43 -13.80 -11.97
N ASP A 214 -6.55 -12.46 -12.01
CA ASP A 214 -5.46 -11.59 -12.48
C ASP A 214 -4.22 -11.70 -11.57
N ILE A 215 -4.42 -11.77 -10.25
CA ILE A 215 -3.30 -11.94 -9.30
C ILE A 215 -2.73 -13.36 -9.37
N ASP A 216 -3.58 -14.38 -9.49
CA ASP A 216 -3.15 -15.78 -9.62
C ASP A 216 -2.29 -15.97 -10.87
N GLU A 217 -2.63 -15.36 -12.00
CA GLU A 217 -1.80 -15.39 -13.21
C GLU A 217 -0.40 -14.78 -12.99
N VAL A 218 -0.30 -13.72 -12.19
CA VAL A 218 1.00 -13.16 -11.79
C VAL A 218 1.76 -14.15 -10.92
N ILE A 219 1.11 -14.79 -9.94
CA ILE A 219 1.77 -15.81 -9.11
C ILE A 219 2.26 -16.98 -9.97
N GLU A 220 1.48 -17.43 -10.94
CA GLU A 220 1.89 -18.46 -11.88
C GLU A 220 3.12 -18.02 -12.69
N LEU A 221 3.18 -16.76 -13.13
CA LEU A 221 4.37 -16.20 -13.79
C LEU A 221 5.60 -16.24 -12.88
N ILE A 222 5.47 -15.83 -11.62
CA ILE A 222 6.57 -15.89 -10.64
C ILE A 222 7.03 -17.32 -10.40
N GLU A 223 6.11 -18.29 -10.33
CA GLU A 223 6.48 -19.71 -10.20
C GLU A 223 7.22 -20.23 -11.44
N MET A 224 6.84 -19.78 -12.64
CA MET A 224 7.54 -20.13 -13.87
C MET A 224 8.96 -19.53 -13.93
N THR A 225 9.15 -18.29 -13.48
CA THR A 225 10.47 -17.65 -13.46
C THR A 225 11.41 -18.25 -12.42
N GLU A 226 10.87 -18.75 -11.31
CA GLU A 226 11.61 -19.50 -10.28
C GLU A 226 11.85 -20.98 -10.65
N GLY A 227 11.29 -21.48 -11.75
CA GLY A 227 11.39 -22.88 -12.15
C GLY A 227 10.58 -23.84 -11.28
N ARG A 228 9.62 -23.35 -10.50
CA ARG A 228 8.68 -24.16 -9.71
C ARG A 228 7.50 -24.64 -10.53
N ARG A 229 7.28 -24.03 -11.70
CA ARG A 229 6.24 -24.35 -12.66
C ARG A 229 6.82 -24.37 -14.07
N ASP A 230 6.41 -25.34 -14.88
CA ASP A 230 6.80 -25.40 -16.29
C ASP A 230 6.19 -24.25 -17.08
N ARG A 231 6.92 -23.76 -18.08
CA ARG A 231 6.39 -22.74 -18.99
C ARG A 231 5.30 -23.34 -19.86
N ARG A 232 4.17 -22.64 -19.97
CA ARG A 232 3.12 -22.99 -20.92
C ARG A 232 3.58 -22.68 -22.35
N ASP A 233 3.29 -23.58 -23.29
CA ASP A 233 3.45 -23.37 -24.74
C ASP A 233 4.84 -22.93 -25.25
N ASN A 234 5.92 -23.12 -24.48
CA ASN A 234 7.28 -22.67 -24.80
C ASN A 234 7.42 -21.18 -25.15
N LYS A 235 6.47 -20.33 -24.73
CA LYS A 235 6.54 -18.88 -25.00
C LYS A 235 7.70 -18.23 -24.24
N PRO A 236 8.30 -17.14 -24.78
CA PRO A 236 9.30 -16.38 -24.06
C PRO A 236 8.66 -15.66 -22.85
N PHE A 237 9.43 -15.46 -21.78
CA PHE A 237 8.94 -14.78 -20.56
C PHE A 237 8.38 -13.38 -20.83
N ASN A 238 8.94 -12.65 -21.80
CA ASN A 238 8.44 -11.33 -22.19
C ASN A 238 6.97 -11.35 -22.59
N ASP A 239 6.49 -12.42 -23.23
CA ASP A 239 5.09 -12.55 -23.63
C ASP A 239 4.19 -12.78 -22.41
N PHE A 240 4.66 -13.52 -21.41
CA PHE A 240 3.92 -13.72 -20.17
C PHE A 240 3.83 -12.45 -19.33
N PHE A 241 4.94 -11.72 -19.17
CA PHE A 241 4.93 -10.41 -18.52
C PHE A 241 3.96 -9.46 -19.24
N LYS A 242 4.05 -9.40 -20.58
CA LYS A 242 3.14 -8.58 -21.38
C LYS A 242 1.68 -8.97 -21.16
N SER A 243 1.34 -10.26 -21.18
CA SER A 243 -0.02 -10.76 -20.89
C SER A 243 -0.54 -10.26 -19.54
N CYS A 244 0.28 -10.34 -18.49
CA CYS A 244 -0.10 -9.85 -17.17
C CYS A 244 -0.32 -8.32 -17.17
N PHE A 245 0.58 -7.55 -17.79
CA PHE A 245 0.43 -6.09 -17.86
C PHE A 245 -0.76 -5.64 -18.71
N ASP A 246 -1.03 -6.32 -19.82
CA ASP A 246 -2.17 -6.05 -20.71
C ASP A 246 -3.53 -6.32 -20.02
N LYS A 247 -3.55 -7.12 -18.94
CA LYS A 247 -4.74 -7.36 -18.10
C LYS A 247 -4.83 -6.40 -16.92
N ILE A 248 -3.77 -6.33 -16.12
CA ILE A 248 -3.74 -5.62 -14.85
C ILE A 248 -3.69 -4.10 -15.07
N GLY A 249 -2.91 -3.63 -16.04
CA GLY A 249 -2.77 -2.19 -16.33
C GLY A 249 -4.10 -1.50 -16.64
N PRO A 250 -4.92 -2.02 -17.57
CA PRO A 250 -6.27 -1.51 -17.81
C PRO A 250 -7.17 -1.57 -16.57
N PHE A 251 -7.05 -2.62 -15.74
CA PHE A 251 -7.86 -2.74 -14.53
C PHE A 251 -7.48 -1.69 -13.47
N VAL A 252 -6.18 -1.37 -13.30
CA VAL A 252 -5.73 -0.23 -12.49
C VAL A 252 -6.38 1.08 -12.97
N ASN A 253 -6.33 1.33 -14.28
CA ASN A 253 -6.88 2.55 -14.89
C ASN A 253 -8.41 2.64 -14.76
N GLU A 254 -9.11 1.51 -14.68
CA GLU A 254 -10.54 1.42 -14.43
C GLU A 254 -10.88 1.69 -12.96
N LEU A 255 -10.13 1.10 -12.01
CA LEU A 255 -10.39 1.18 -10.57
C LEU A 255 -10.00 2.54 -9.98
N ALA A 256 -8.87 3.12 -10.40
CA ALA A 256 -8.35 4.37 -9.86
C ALA A 256 -9.36 5.52 -9.82
N PRO A 257 -10.05 5.88 -10.93
CA PRO A 257 -11.02 6.97 -10.91
C PRO A 257 -12.27 6.65 -10.07
N GLN A 258 -12.71 5.38 -10.05
CA GLN A 258 -13.87 4.96 -9.25
C GLN A 258 -13.58 5.09 -7.76
N TYR A 259 -12.43 4.55 -7.33
CA TYR A 259 -11.95 4.68 -5.97
C TYR A 259 -11.77 6.15 -5.59
N GLN A 260 -11.09 6.94 -6.42
CA GLN A 260 -10.81 8.34 -6.13
C GLN A 260 -12.11 9.16 -5.94
N ALA A 261 -13.09 8.98 -6.82
CA ALA A 261 -14.37 9.67 -6.73
C ALA A 261 -15.11 9.32 -5.43
N LYS A 262 -15.19 8.02 -5.10
CA LYS A 262 -15.89 7.53 -3.91
C LYS A 262 -15.16 7.91 -2.61
N PHE A 263 -13.84 7.82 -2.60
CA PHE A 263 -13.04 8.24 -1.47
C PHE A 263 -13.19 9.74 -1.20
N GLN A 264 -13.17 10.58 -2.24
CA GLN A 264 -13.40 12.03 -2.09
C GLN A 264 -14.80 12.36 -1.55
N GLU A 265 -15.82 11.65 -2.02
CA GLU A 265 -17.19 11.75 -1.50
C GLU A 265 -17.23 11.43 0.00
N ALA A 266 -16.64 10.31 0.42
CA ALA A 266 -16.61 9.89 1.82
C ALA A 266 -15.79 10.83 2.72
N MET A 267 -14.64 11.31 2.25
CA MET A 267 -13.82 12.26 3.01
C MET A 267 -14.53 13.60 3.19
N LYS A 268 -15.31 14.05 2.20
CA LYS A 268 -16.13 15.25 2.34
C LYS A 268 -17.19 15.08 3.43
N GLU A 269 -17.93 13.96 3.41
CA GLU A 269 -18.95 13.70 4.45
C GLU A 269 -18.32 13.54 5.84
N MET A 270 -17.13 12.94 5.93
CA MET A 270 -16.35 12.84 7.16
C MET A 270 -16.00 14.21 7.73
N VAL A 271 -15.46 15.12 6.90
CA VAL A 271 -15.11 16.49 7.33
C VAL A 271 -16.36 17.26 7.76
N GLU A 272 -17.46 17.16 7.02
CA GLU A 272 -18.73 17.80 7.38
C GLU A 272 -19.27 17.29 8.72
N THR A 273 -19.23 15.97 8.94
CA THR A 273 -19.67 15.33 10.19
C THR A 273 -18.80 15.79 11.38
N ILE A 274 -17.48 15.81 11.23
CA ILE A 274 -16.55 16.26 12.28
C ILE A 274 -16.76 17.74 12.62
N ASN A 275 -16.95 18.59 11.60
CA ASN A 275 -17.18 20.02 11.81
C ASN A 275 -18.51 20.29 12.52
N ALA A 276 -19.58 19.58 12.14
CA ALA A 276 -20.87 19.67 12.82
C ALA A 276 -20.77 19.24 14.29
N ALA A 277 -20.05 18.16 14.59
CA ALA A 277 -19.82 17.70 15.96
C ALA A 277 -19.04 18.73 16.80
N ARG A 278 -18.01 19.37 16.23
CA ARG A 278 -17.24 20.44 16.89
C ARG A 278 -18.11 21.67 17.19
N GLN A 279 -18.94 22.10 16.24
CA GLN A 279 -19.86 23.21 16.44
C GLN A 279 -20.88 22.89 17.55
N ALA A 280 -21.44 21.68 17.56
CA ALA A 280 -22.38 21.26 18.60
C ALA A 280 -21.73 21.20 20.00
N GLN A 281 -20.46 20.80 20.10
CA GLN A 281 -19.71 20.85 21.37
C GLN A 281 -19.45 22.27 21.84
N ASN A 282 -19.06 23.17 20.93
CA ASN A 282 -18.83 24.57 21.27
C ASN A 282 -20.10 25.23 21.79
N ASN A 283 -21.24 25.06 21.10
CA ASN A 283 -22.53 25.63 21.53
C ASN A 283 -22.97 25.12 22.91
N LYS A 284 -22.82 23.81 23.19
CA LYS A 284 -23.12 23.24 24.52
C LYS A 284 -22.22 23.79 25.62
N SER A 285 -20.96 24.08 25.30
CA SER A 285 -20.00 24.66 26.25
C SER A 285 -20.26 26.14 26.55
N GLU A 286 -20.88 26.86 25.61
CA GLU A 286 -21.32 28.25 25.78
C GLU A 286 -22.62 28.31 26.58
N GLU A 287 -23.58 27.41 26.30
CA GLU A 287 -24.82 27.27 27.08
C GLU A 287 -24.57 26.85 28.53
N ALA A 288 -23.55 26.02 28.80
CA ALA A 288 -23.17 25.61 30.16
C ALA A 288 -22.41 26.70 30.94
N LYS A 289 -21.95 27.77 30.27
CA LYS A 289 -21.27 28.92 30.88
C LYS A 289 -22.16 30.14 31.05
N ALA A 290 -23.34 30.15 30.42
CA ALA A 290 -24.37 31.19 30.53
C ALA A 290 -25.33 30.88 31.69
#